data_AF-A0A7L2CK08-F1
#
_entry.id   AF-A0A7L2CK08-F1
#
_cell.length_a   1.000
_cell.length_b   1.000
_cell.length_c   1.000
_cell.angle_alpha   90.00
_cell.angle_beta   90.00
_cell.angle_gamma   90.00
#
_symmetry.space_group_name_H-M   'P 1'
#
loop_
_entity.id
_entity.type
_entity.pdbx_description
1 polymer ?
#
loop_
_entity_poly.entity_id
_entity_poly.type
_entity_poly.pdbx_seq_one_letter_code
_entity_poly.pdbx_strand_id
1 'polypeptide(L)' 'DRFQLEFQGSPELRLRRHSIPPFIPLQRLSREFLPRQPREFLELLLGHLNAFVARREQLRLAQ' A
#
# COMPACT_ATOMS: atom_id res chain seq x y z
N ASP A 1 12.33 3.51 4.35
CA ASP A 1 11.20 4.45 4.17
C ASP A 1 10.12 4.19 5.19
N ARG A 2 9.26 5.17 5.47
CA ARG A 2 8.11 5.00 6.36
C ARG A 2 6.83 5.40 5.63
N PHE A 3 5.90 4.45 5.50
CA PHE A 3 4.57 4.68 4.95
C PHE A 3 3.52 4.47 6.03
N GLN A 4 2.46 5.27 6.00
CA GLN A 4 1.40 5.28 7.01
C GLN A 4 0.06 4.98 6.34
N LEU A 5 -0.77 4.22 7.05
CA LEU A 5 -2.15 3.90 6.68
C LEU A 5 -3.02 4.17 7.91
N GLU A 6 -4.12 4.87 7.70
CA GLU A 6 -5.14 5.07 8.72
C GLU A 6 -6.45 4.46 8.24
N PHE A 7 -7.06 3.64 9.09
CA PHE A 7 -8.31 2.97 8.80
C PHE A 7 -9.44 3.49 9.70
N GLN A 8 -10.66 3.47 9.17
CA GLN A 8 -11.89 3.61 9.94
C GLN A 8 -12.59 2.26 9.94
N GLY A 9 -13.12 1.84 11.09
CA GLY A 9 -14.05 0.71 11.17
C GLY A 9 -15.39 1.20 11.69
N SER A 10 -16.44 1.08 10.87
CA SER A 10 -17.85 0.84 11.27
C SER A 10 -18.79 1.20 10.11
N PRO A 11 -19.61 0.26 9.59
CA PRO A 11 -19.63 -1.19 9.83
C PRO A 11 -18.53 -1.98 9.07
N GLU A 12 -17.81 -1.32 8.15
CA GLU A 12 -16.75 -1.94 7.32
C GLU A 12 -15.43 -1.21 7.53
N LEU A 13 -14.32 -1.94 7.34
CA LEU A 13 -12.99 -1.35 7.33
C LEU A 13 -12.83 -0.50 6.06
N ARG A 14 -12.43 0.77 6.21
CA ARG A 14 -12.19 1.71 5.11
C ARG A 14 -10.88 2.45 5.31
N LEU A 15 -10.16 2.69 4.23
CA LEU A 15 -8.96 3.53 4.25
C LEU A 15 -9.37 5.01 4.35
N ARG A 16 -8.89 5.72 5.38
CA ARG A 16 -9.14 7.16 5.59
C ARG A 16 -8.03 8.03 5.05
N ARG A 17 -6.80 7.75 5.47
CA ARG A 17 -5.62 8.55 5.15
C ARG A 17 -4.44 7.63 4.88
N HIS A 18 -3.54 8.06 4.01
CA HIS A 18 -2.33 7.32 3.71
C HIS A 18 -1.22 8.25 3.22
N SER A 19 0.03 7.81 3.38
CA SER A 19 1.20 8.46 2.76
C SER A 19 1.78 7.66 1.58
N ILE A 20 1.03 6.66 1.09
CA ILE A 20 1.45 5.79 -0.01
C ILE A 20 1.59 6.59 -1.32
N PRO A 21 2.67 6.35 -2.10
CA PRO A 21 2.89 7.03 -3.37
C PRO A 21 1.74 6.85 -4.38
N PRO A 22 1.44 7.87 -5.21
CA PRO A 22 0.27 7.88 -6.09
C PRO A 22 0.33 6.86 -7.24
N PHE A 23 1.51 6.31 -7.56
CA PHE A 23 1.65 5.27 -8.58
C PHE A 23 1.15 3.89 -8.11
N ILE A 24 0.95 3.68 -6.80
CA ILE A 24 0.34 2.47 -6.27
C ILE A 24 -1.18 2.66 -6.33
N PRO A 25 -1.96 1.75 -6.95
CA PRO A 25 -3.40 1.90 -7.16
C PRO A 25 -4.22 1.64 -5.88
N LEU A 26 -3.86 2.31 -4.78
CA LEU A 26 -4.32 2.01 -3.43
C LEU A 26 -5.84 2.11 -3.27
N GLN A 27 -6.48 3.09 -3.92
CA GLN A 27 -7.94 3.23 -3.88
C GLN A 27 -8.67 2.04 -4.51
N ARG A 28 -8.12 1.46 -5.60
CA ARG A 28 -8.68 0.26 -6.23
C ARG A 28 -8.50 -0.94 -5.30
N LEU A 29 -7.27 -1.16 -4.83
CA LEU A 29 -6.94 -2.24 -3.90
C LEU A 29 -7.79 -2.19 -2.62
N SER A 30 -7.99 -0.99 -2.06
CA SER A 30 -8.78 -0.83 -0.82
C SER A 30 -10.28 -1.07 -1.03
N ARG A 31 -10.80 -0.87 -2.24
CA ARG A 31 -12.22 -1.14 -2.52
C ARG A 31 -12.46 -2.64 -2.77
N GLU A 32 -11.50 -3.29 -3.41
CA GLU A 32 -11.62 -4.69 -3.83
C GLU A 32 -11.30 -5.67 -2.70
N PHE A 33 -10.21 -5.44 -1.96
CA PHE A 33 -9.68 -6.41 -1.01
C PHE A 33 -9.98 -6.06 0.44
N LEU A 34 -9.99 -4.78 0.82
CA LEU A 34 -10.13 -4.37 2.23
C LEU A 34 -11.41 -4.88 2.94
N PRO A 35 -12.60 -4.92 2.30
CA PRO A 35 -13.83 -5.37 2.97
C PRO A 35 -13.88 -6.87 3.26
N ARG A 36 -13.20 -7.71 2.45
CA ARG A 36 -13.31 -9.18 2.53
C ARG A 36 -12.00 -9.88 2.87
N GLN A 37 -10.89 -9.31 2.43
CA GLN A 37 -9.55 -9.91 2.41
C GLN A 37 -8.48 -8.87 2.83
N PRO A 38 -8.55 -8.30 4.05
CA PRO A 38 -7.63 -7.26 4.50
C PRO A 38 -6.17 -7.72 4.54
N ARG A 39 -5.92 -9.03 4.73
CA ARG A 39 -4.59 -9.64 4.65
C ARG A 39 -4.02 -9.56 3.23
N GLU A 40 -4.81 -9.94 2.24
CA GLU A 40 -4.41 -9.89 0.82
C GLU A 40 -4.16 -8.44 0.36
N PHE A 41 -4.99 -7.49 0.82
CA PHE A 41 -4.74 -6.07 0.60
C PHE A 41 -3.34 -5.64 1.08
N LEU A 42 -2.95 -6.04 2.30
CA LEU A 42 -1.65 -5.70 2.87
C LEU A 42 -0.51 -6.39 2.13
N GLU A 43 -0.66 -7.65 1.73
CA GLU A 43 0.34 -8.37 0.94
C GLU A 43 0.60 -7.71 -0.42
N LEU A 44 -0.46 -7.34 -1.14
CA LEU A 44 -0.36 -6.62 -2.41
C LEU A 44 0.33 -5.26 -2.24
N LEU A 45 -0.06 -4.50 -1.22
CA LEU A 45 0.54 -3.21 -0.90
C LEU A 45 2.04 -3.33 -0.57
N LEU A 46 2.40 -4.30 0.27
CA LEU A 46 3.79 -4.56 0.63
C LEU A 46 4.63 -4.96 -0.60
N GLY A 47 4.07 -5.76 -1.51
CA GLY A 47 4.71 -6.10 -2.78
C GLY A 47 5.06 -4.87 -3.61
N HIS A 48 4.11 -3.94 -3.77
CA HIS A 48 4.35 -2.68 -4.49
C HIS A 48 5.41 -1.80 -3.82
N LEU A 49 5.35 -1.65 -2.49
CA LEU A 49 6.31 -0.83 -1.74
C LEU A 49 7.72 -1.41 -1.82
N ASN A 50 7.86 -2.73 -1.67
CA ASN A 50 9.14 -3.40 -1.76
C ASN A 50 9.73 -3.30 -3.17
N ALA A 51 8.93 -3.48 -4.21
CA ALA A 51 9.40 -3.31 -5.59
C ALA A 51 9.90 -1.88 -5.87
N PHE A 52 9.19 -0.87 -5.36
CA PHE A 52 9.61 0.52 -5.47
C PHE A 52 10.94 0.80 -4.75
N VAL A 53 11.05 0.40 -3.48
CA VAL A 53 12.27 0.60 -2.69
C VAL A 53 13.44 -0.17 -3.32
N ALA A 54 13.23 -1.42 -3.73
CA ALA A 54 14.24 -2.23 -4.39
C ALA A 54 14.77 -1.55 -5.67
N ARG A 55 13.86 -1.02 -6.51
CA ARG A 55 14.27 -0.31 -7.74
C ARG A 55 15.07 0.95 -7.43
N ARG A 56 14.68 1.71 -6.41
CA ARG A 56 15.41 2.91 -6.00
C ARG A 56 16.81 2.59 -5.48
N GLU A 57 16.95 1.55 -4.66
CA GLU A 57 18.26 1.11 -4.15
C GLU A 57 19.15 0.55 -5.27
N GLN A 58 18.58 -0.19 -6.23
CA GLN A 58 19.32 -0.64 -7.41
C GLN A 58 19.95 0.53 -8.19
N LEU A 59 19.18 1.59 -8.42
CA LEU A 59 19.68 2.79 -9.10
C LEU A 59 20.73 3.52 -8.26
N ARG A 60 20.57 3.56 -6.93
CA ARG A 60 21.54 4.17 -6.01
C ARG A 60 22.89 3.43 -6.01
N LEU A 61 22.88 2.10 -6.14
CA LEU A 61 24.09 1.28 -6.17
C LEU A 61 24.77 1.24 -7.55
N ALA A 62 24.04 1.57 -8.62
CA ALA A 62 24.57 1.67 -9.98
C ALA A 62 25.18 3.05 -10.31
N GLN A 63 25.13 3.99 -9.36
CA GLN A 63 25.79 5.30 -9.38
C GLN A 63 27.07 5.25 -8.53
#